data_AF-A0A3S1HY15-F1
#
_entry.id   AF-A0A3S1HY15-F1
#
_cell.length_a   1.000
_cell.length_b   1.000
_cell.length_c   1.000
_cell.angle_alpha   90.00
_cell.angle_beta   90.00
_cell.angle_gamma   90.00
#
_symmetry.space_group_name_H-M   'P 1'
#
loop_
_entity.id
_entity.type
_entity.pdbx_description
1 polymer ?
#
loop_
_entity_poly.entity_id
_entity_poly.type
_entity_poly.pdbx_seq_one_letter_code
_entity_poly.pdbx_strand_id
1 'polypeptide(L)'
;MAANHGQLLEKMKTAGSDNTTTALVEVVENLLVVGRSGNAAIKLDLRDLSRSAAAVMIDQVIDAVTQHPGWDGCSDCPALGERTCPIRENRERLMGTSDNGLFRRRLGNLVEASEQNGGHFTIRQVLSLVTNIILGHPEARDGLMACTDVADLAAAGTAERASPYRNVFGGNLRPSRAERTEPFRKLNLFGIGAETSNKVDNMLVYGADDPTLVETYRALVQSDPVYGETPAYKRAQQSYLEGDDPTTVARFLGLLRGQRQRLFFTISDELADALDLWDLTVFRYAGLYLETARALAERRPLPRQVMPMLMRGLNRVFTGMLIQNQDELVLASSGSQSQSRTSPLLEEFVSVARRGGEEVALLSDNAGGMTLVVRLARDDPPAVTLQLSTTRFEFLGRVAEGALPTSFSLECHEDLLAFKARLLSALERRRFLDGDDRSDGIVLKFIDLNSDGRASSRSVTVRL
;
A
#
# COMPACT_ATOMS: atom_id res chain seq x y z
N MET A 1 -2.33 -26.69 19.42
CA MET A 1 -3.77 -26.60 19.11
C MET A 1 -3.99 -25.32 18.34
N ALA A 2 -4.74 -25.34 17.23
CA ALA A 2 -5.06 -24.14 16.45
C ALA A 2 -6.58 -23.94 16.48
N ALA A 3 -7.02 -22.70 16.72
CA ALA A 3 -8.44 -22.36 16.82
C ALA A 3 -8.66 -20.93 16.29
N ASN A 4 -9.86 -20.65 15.78
CA ASN A 4 -10.28 -19.30 15.43
C ASN A 4 -10.45 -18.45 16.71
N HIS A 5 -10.05 -17.18 16.69
CA HIS A 5 -10.15 -16.25 17.83
C HIS A 5 -11.52 -16.28 18.52
N GLY A 6 -12.59 -16.11 17.75
CA GLY A 6 -13.95 -16.05 18.29
C GLY A 6 -14.37 -17.38 18.91
N GLN A 7 -14.11 -18.49 18.22
CA GLN A 7 -14.44 -19.83 18.72
C GLN A 7 -13.63 -20.19 19.98
N LEU A 8 -12.36 -19.77 20.05
CA LEU A 8 -11.50 -20.00 21.19
C LEU A 8 -12.03 -19.25 22.43
N LEU A 9 -12.34 -17.96 22.30
CA LEU A 9 -12.87 -17.15 23.39
C LEU A 9 -14.28 -17.62 23.82
N GLU A 10 -15.15 -17.94 22.88
CA GLU A 10 -16.50 -18.44 23.16
C GLU A 10 -16.46 -19.77 23.92
N LYS A 11 -15.59 -20.70 23.49
CA LYS A 11 -15.42 -21.98 24.17
C LYS A 11 -14.79 -21.85 25.55
N MET A 12 -13.86 -20.91 25.75
CA MET A 12 -13.28 -20.68 27.08
C MET A 12 -14.25 -19.97 28.03
N LYS A 13 -15.05 -19.02 27.53
CA LYS A 13 -16.13 -18.38 28.32
C LYS A 13 -17.21 -19.37 28.77
N THR A 14 -17.41 -20.45 28.02
CA THR A 14 -18.37 -21.51 28.36
C THR A 14 -17.75 -22.69 29.13
N ALA A 15 -16.44 -22.72 29.34
CA ALA A 15 -15.72 -23.82 30.00
C ALA A 15 -15.86 -23.83 31.53
N GLY A 16 -16.24 -22.71 32.15
CA GLY A 16 -16.41 -22.58 33.60
C GLY A 16 -16.35 -21.14 34.07
N SER A 17 -16.85 -20.88 35.28
CA SER A 17 -16.88 -19.55 35.91
C SER A 17 -16.04 -19.47 37.18
N ASP A 18 -15.13 -20.42 37.40
CA ASP A 18 -14.19 -20.34 38.51
C ASP A 18 -13.13 -19.25 38.27
N ASN A 19 -12.50 -18.81 39.36
CA ASN A 19 -11.53 -17.71 39.33
C ASN A 19 -10.33 -18.00 38.40
N THR A 20 -9.94 -19.28 38.26
CA THR A 20 -8.81 -19.68 37.42
C THR A 20 -9.17 -19.58 35.94
N THR A 21 -10.34 -20.09 35.55
CA THR A 21 -10.84 -20.00 34.17
C THR A 21 -11.08 -18.56 33.76
N THR A 22 -11.63 -17.74 34.64
CA THR A 22 -11.86 -16.31 34.39
C THR A 22 -10.54 -15.56 34.15
N ALA A 23 -9.53 -15.80 35.00
CA ALA A 23 -8.20 -15.22 34.83
C ALA A 23 -7.51 -15.69 33.54
N LEU A 24 -7.70 -16.96 33.14
CA LEU A 24 -7.17 -17.47 31.87
C LEU A 24 -7.85 -16.83 30.66
N VAL A 25 -9.18 -16.65 30.68
CA VAL A 25 -9.93 -15.96 29.62
C VAL A 25 -9.41 -14.52 29.45
N GLU A 26 -9.24 -13.79 30.55
CA GLU A 26 -8.72 -12.42 30.54
C GLU A 26 -7.28 -12.37 29.99
N VAL A 27 -6.42 -13.33 30.37
CA VAL A 27 -5.06 -13.45 29.81
C VAL A 27 -5.10 -13.70 28.30
N VAL A 28 -5.98 -14.58 27.82
CA VAL A 28 -6.12 -14.83 26.38
C VAL A 28 -6.65 -13.60 25.65
N GLU A 29 -7.66 -12.92 26.18
CA GLU A 29 -8.17 -11.66 25.59
C GLU A 29 -7.08 -10.59 25.52
N ASN A 30 -6.33 -10.39 26.60
CA ASN A 30 -5.22 -9.44 26.64
C ASN A 30 -4.09 -9.82 25.67
N LEU A 31 -3.76 -11.12 25.55
CA LEU A 31 -2.80 -11.59 24.55
C LEU A 31 -3.30 -11.33 23.13
N LEU A 32 -4.60 -11.53 22.84
CA LEU A 32 -5.22 -11.30 21.53
C LEU A 32 -5.43 -9.82 21.19
N VAL A 33 -5.59 -8.93 22.16
CA VAL A 33 -5.83 -7.49 21.94
C VAL A 33 -4.54 -6.68 22.06
N VAL A 34 -3.76 -6.88 23.13
CA VAL A 34 -2.62 -6.03 23.51
C VAL A 34 -1.27 -6.76 23.33
N GLY A 35 -1.29 -8.08 23.18
CA GLY A 35 -0.07 -8.88 23.00
C GLY A 35 0.76 -9.05 24.27
N ARG A 36 0.15 -8.78 25.43
CA ARG A 36 0.75 -8.99 26.75
C ARG A 36 -0.27 -9.70 27.62
N SER A 37 0.17 -10.62 28.49
CA SER A 37 -0.75 -11.39 29.33
C SER A 37 -1.45 -10.55 30.40
N GLY A 38 -0.79 -9.50 30.90
CA GLY A 38 -1.30 -8.71 32.04
C GLY A 38 -1.24 -9.42 33.39
N ASN A 39 -1.06 -10.75 33.40
CA ASN A 39 -0.96 -11.58 34.60
C ASN A 39 0.31 -12.46 34.54
N ALA A 40 1.23 -12.25 35.47
CA ALA A 40 2.51 -12.97 35.53
C ALA A 40 2.40 -14.40 36.10
N ALA A 41 1.29 -14.75 36.74
CA ALA A 41 1.09 -16.08 37.33
C ALA A 41 0.70 -17.14 36.29
N ILE A 42 0.17 -16.72 35.13
CA ILE A 42 -0.26 -17.62 34.06
C ILE A 42 0.76 -17.58 32.91
N LYS A 43 1.45 -18.71 32.70
CA LYS A 43 2.44 -18.87 31.61
C LYS A 43 1.77 -19.51 30.39
N LEU A 44 1.31 -18.68 29.46
CA LEU A 44 0.70 -19.10 28.20
C LEU A 44 1.46 -18.48 27.02
N ASP A 45 1.97 -19.31 26.11
CA ASP A 45 2.50 -18.86 24.80
C ASP A 45 1.37 -18.93 23.77
N LEU A 46 0.73 -17.78 23.51
CA LEU A 46 -0.29 -17.65 22.48
C LEU A 46 0.33 -16.99 21.25
N ARG A 47 0.46 -17.77 20.17
CA ARG A 47 0.91 -17.27 18.88
C ARG A 47 -0.29 -16.92 18.01
N ASP A 48 -0.57 -15.63 17.93
CA ASP A 48 -1.60 -15.12 17.05
C ASP A 48 -1.09 -15.14 15.60
N LEU A 49 -1.58 -16.08 14.81
CA LEU A 49 -1.23 -16.20 13.39
C LEU A 49 -1.73 -15.00 12.57
N SER A 50 -2.69 -14.21 13.07
CA SER A 50 -3.12 -12.95 12.44
C SER A 50 -2.14 -11.79 12.66
N ARG A 51 -1.15 -11.96 13.56
CA ARG A 51 -0.07 -10.99 13.81
C ARG A 51 1.25 -11.35 13.16
N SER A 52 1.29 -12.45 12.41
CA SER A 52 2.45 -12.75 11.55
C SER A 52 2.47 -11.73 10.42
N ALA A 53 3.62 -11.12 10.13
CA ALA A 53 3.73 -10.15 9.04
C ALA A 53 3.14 -10.75 7.75
N ALA A 54 2.21 -10.04 7.11
CA ALA A 54 1.45 -10.51 5.96
C ALA A 54 2.32 -11.16 4.87
N ALA A 55 3.46 -10.53 4.59
CA ALA A 55 4.45 -10.99 3.62
C ALA A 55 4.99 -12.38 3.96
N VAL A 56 5.24 -12.67 5.25
CA VAL A 56 5.69 -13.99 5.70
C VAL A 56 4.59 -15.03 5.54
N MET A 57 3.33 -14.67 5.81
CA MET A 57 2.21 -15.60 5.67
C MET A 57 1.99 -15.99 4.21
N ILE A 58 1.99 -15.02 3.29
CA ILE A 58 1.81 -15.33 1.85
C ILE A 58 2.95 -16.18 1.32
N ASP A 59 4.17 -15.90 1.75
CA ASP A 59 5.36 -16.66 1.43
C ASP A 59 5.23 -18.13 1.87
N GLN A 60 4.86 -18.36 3.12
CA GLN A 60 4.66 -19.71 3.66
C GLN A 60 3.54 -20.47 2.93
N VAL A 61 2.45 -19.79 2.57
CA VAL A 61 1.35 -20.44 1.82
C VAL A 61 1.79 -20.75 0.38
N ILE A 62 2.53 -19.86 -0.27
CA ILE A 62 3.10 -20.12 -1.60
C ILE A 62 3.99 -21.35 -1.53
N ASP A 63 4.91 -21.44 -0.56
CA ASP A 63 5.79 -22.59 -0.41
C ASP A 63 4.98 -23.87 -0.15
N ALA A 64 4.04 -23.84 0.79
CA ALA A 64 3.21 -25.00 1.12
C ALA A 64 2.40 -25.53 -0.08
N VAL A 65 1.87 -24.62 -0.93
CA VAL A 65 1.09 -25.01 -2.11
C VAL A 65 2.02 -25.45 -3.24
N THR A 66 3.05 -24.68 -3.57
CA THR A 66 3.90 -24.92 -4.74
C THR A 66 4.89 -26.07 -4.54
N GLN A 67 5.30 -26.36 -3.31
CA GLN A 67 6.22 -27.47 -2.99
C GLN A 67 5.49 -28.73 -2.50
N HIS A 68 4.16 -28.76 -2.58
CA HIS A 68 3.38 -29.92 -2.14
C HIS A 68 3.73 -31.19 -2.96
N PRO A 69 3.92 -32.37 -2.34
CA PRO A 69 4.26 -33.61 -3.05
C PRO A 69 3.25 -34.03 -4.12
N GLY A 70 2.01 -33.55 -4.03
CA GLY A 70 0.98 -33.77 -5.06
C GLY A 70 1.37 -33.28 -6.46
N TRP A 71 2.36 -32.40 -6.59
CA TRP A 71 2.91 -31.96 -7.88
C TRP A 71 3.75 -33.04 -8.59
N ASP A 72 4.21 -34.07 -7.88
CA ASP A 72 4.99 -35.17 -8.47
C ASP A 72 4.17 -35.91 -9.54
N GLY A 73 2.84 -35.97 -9.39
CA GLY A 73 1.95 -36.53 -10.40
C GLY A 73 1.88 -35.74 -11.72
N CYS A 74 2.50 -34.57 -11.80
CA CYS A 74 2.59 -33.80 -13.02
C CYS A 74 3.79 -34.18 -13.90
N SER A 75 4.78 -34.97 -13.43
CA SER A 75 5.99 -35.29 -14.23
C SER A 75 5.68 -35.97 -15.56
N ASP A 76 4.69 -36.87 -15.56
CA ASP A 76 4.29 -37.68 -16.72
C ASP A 76 3.01 -37.16 -17.38
N CYS A 77 2.66 -35.89 -17.14
CA CYS A 77 1.39 -35.35 -17.62
C CYS A 77 1.39 -35.26 -19.16
N PRO A 78 0.43 -35.90 -19.87
CA PRO A 78 0.37 -35.88 -21.34
C PRO A 78 0.22 -34.48 -21.94
N ALA A 79 -0.32 -33.54 -21.17
CA ALA A 79 -0.44 -32.15 -21.56
C ALA A 79 0.91 -31.39 -21.60
N LEU A 80 2.01 -32.04 -21.20
CA LEU A 80 3.38 -31.52 -21.20
C LEU A 80 4.19 -31.87 -22.45
N GLY A 81 3.56 -32.34 -23.52
CA GLY A 81 4.24 -32.60 -24.80
C GLY A 81 4.84 -31.34 -25.43
N GLU A 82 4.54 -31.03 -26.69
CA GLU A 82 5.08 -29.83 -27.36
C GLU A 82 4.51 -28.49 -26.86
N ARG A 83 3.66 -28.49 -25.83
CA ARG A 83 2.93 -27.31 -25.33
C ARG A 83 3.17 -27.05 -23.85
N THR A 84 3.16 -25.78 -23.47
CA THR A 84 3.31 -25.35 -22.08
C THR A 84 1.99 -25.52 -21.32
N CYS A 85 2.00 -26.31 -20.25
CA CYS A 85 0.87 -26.40 -19.32
C CYS A 85 0.78 -25.11 -18.48
N PRO A 86 -0.31 -24.33 -18.56
CA PRO A 86 -0.43 -23.04 -17.87
C PRO A 86 -0.44 -23.20 -16.34
N ILE A 87 -0.98 -24.32 -15.81
CA ILE A 87 -0.97 -24.59 -14.37
C ILE A 87 0.47 -24.72 -13.85
N ARG A 88 1.33 -25.44 -14.59
CA ARG A 88 2.74 -25.63 -14.21
C ARG A 88 3.56 -24.36 -14.41
N GLU A 89 3.35 -23.67 -15.53
CA GLU A 89 3.96 -22.37 -15.80
C GLU A 89 3.67 -21.36 -14.67
N ASN A 90 2.39 -21.25 -14.26
CA ASN A 90 1.98 -20.35 -13.19
C ASN A 90 2.63 -20.72 -11.85
N ARG A 91 2.75 -22.02 -11.55
CA ARG A 91 3.45 -22.52 -10.36
C ARG A 91 4.93 -22.11 -10.40
N GLU A 92 5.63 -22.36 -11.51
CA GLU A 92 7.06 -22.09 -11.66
C GLU A 92 7.38 -20.59 -11.52
N ARG A 93 6.52 -19.73 -12.11
CA ARG A 93 6.59 -18.27 -11.93
C ARG A 93 6.35 -17.85 -10.49
N LEU A 94 5.36 -18.44 -9.81
CA LEU A 94 5.05 -18.12 -8.41
C LEU A 94 6.14 -18.61 -7.44
N MET A 95 6.82 -19.71 -7.76
CA MET A 95 8.02 -20.17 -7.04
C MET A 95 9.20 -19.21 -7.20
N GLY A 96 9.21 -18.41 -8.27
CA GLY A 96 10.24 -17.40 -8.51
C GLY A 96 11.56 -17.93 -9.05
N THR A 97 11.53 -19.11 -9.68
CA THR A 97 12.73 -19.79 -10.18
C THR A 97 13.43 -19.02 -11.31
N SER A 98 12.66 -18.31 -12.14
CA SER A 98 13.16 -17.57 -13.31
C SER A 98 13.41 -16.08 -13.05
N ASP A 99 12.84 -15.50 -12.00
CA ASP A 99 12.83 -14.05 -11.74
C ASP A 99 13.45 -13.68 -10.37
N ASN A 100 14.16 -14.63 -9.75
CA ASN A 100 14.73 -14.50 -8.41
C ASN A 100 13.67 -14.09 -7.36
N GLY A 101 12.43 -14.58 -7.48
CA GLY A 101 11.33 -14.30 -6.56
C GLY A 101 10.71 -12.91 -6.70
N LEU A 102 10.98 -12.17 -7.79
CA LEU A 102 10.44 -10.82 -7.99
C LEU A 102 8.91 -10.78 -7.92
N PHE A 103 8.22 -11.69 -8.61
CA PHE A 103 6.76 -11.76 -8.58
C PHE A 103 6.24 -11.93 -7.15
N ARG A 104 6.82 -12.87 -6.39
CA ARG A 104 6.48 -13.14 -5.00
C ARG A 104 6.73 -11.92 -4.10
N ARG A 105 7.88 -11.25 -4.23
CA ARG A 105 8.18 -10.02 -3.49
C ARG A 105 7.16 -8.91 -3.79
N ARG A 106 6.83 -8.67 -5.06
CA ARG A 106 5.86 -7.65 -5.47
C ARG A 106 4.46 -7.98 -4.97
N LEU A 107 4.06 -9.25 -4.98
CA LEU A 107 2.80 -9.70 -4.38
C LEU A 107 2.79 -9.47 -2.86
N GLY A 108 3.87 -9.82 -2.17
CA GLY A 108 4.08 -9.54 -0.75
C GLY A 108 3.96 -8.05 -0.42
N ASN A 109 4.56 -7.17 -1.23
CA ASN A 109 4.45 -5.71 -1.11
C ASN A 109 2.99 -5.24 -1.17
N LEU A 110 2.17 -5.78 -2.09
CA LEU A 110 0.76 -5.40 -2.20
C LEU A 110 -0.06 -5.85 -0.99
N VAL A 111 0.21 -7.06 -0.49
CA VAL A 111 -0.45 -7.57 0.71
C VAL A 111 -0.06 -6.72 1.92
N GLU A 112 1.24 -6.46 2.12
CA GLU A 112 1.77 -5.63 3.19
C GLU A 112 1.15 -4.23 3.17
N ALA A 113 1.17 -3.55 2.02
CA ALA A 113 0.57 -2.23 1.87
C ALA A 113 -0.96 -2.23 2.07
N SER A 114 -1.65 -3.32 1.73
CA SER A 114 -3.09 -3.48 1.96
C SER A 114 -3.43 -3.65 3.44
N GLU A 115 -2.64 -4.41 4.18
CA GLU A 115 -2.85 -4.60 5.62
C GLU A 115 -2.68 -3.30 6.42
N GLN A 116 -1.76 -2.43 6.00
CA GLN A 116 -1.59 -1.12 6.62
C GLN A 116 -2.77 -0.16 6.40
N ASN A 117 -3.69 -0.51 5.51
CA ASN A 117 -5.00 0.14 5.35
C ASN A 117 -6.13 -0.60 6.10
N GLY A 118 -5.81 -1.51 7.03
CA GLY A 118 -6.77 -2.36 7.76
C GLY A 118 -7.23 -3.60 6.98
N GLY A 119 -6.61 -3.89 5.83
CA GLY A 119 -6.97 -4.97 4.92
C GLY A 119 -6.46 -6.37 5.30
N HIS A 120 -6.42 -6.76 6.57
CA HIS A 120 -5.79 -8.01 7.06
C HIS A 120 -6.14 -9.27 6.25
N PHE A 121 -5.13 -10.00 5.76
CA PHE A 121 -5.30 -11.21 4.98
C PHE A 121 -5.34 -12.44 5.89
N THR A 122 -6.48 -13.14 5.90
CA THR A 122 -6.57 -14.45 6.58
C THR A 122 -5.88 -15.55 5.77
N ILE A 123 -5.42 -16.62 6.43
CA ILE A 123 -4.86 -17.80 5.73
C ILE A 123 -5.80 -18.32 4.63
N ARG A 124 -7.13 -18.35 4.87
CA ARG A 124 -8.12 -18.76 3.86
C ARG A 124 -8.10 -17.86 2.63
N GLN A 125 -8.00 -16.55 2.86
CA GLN A 125 -7.93 -15.54 1.79
C GLN A 125 -6.64 -15.72 0.97
N VAL A 126 -5.50 -15.94 1.63
CA VAL A 126 -4.22 -16.21 0.97
C VAL A 126 -4.26 -17.51 0.17
N LEU A 127 -4.80 -18.60 0.73
CA LEU A 127 -4.96 -19.88 0.02
C LEU A 127 -5.86 -19.75 -1.22
N SER A 128 -6.93 -18.96 -1.11
CA SER A 128 -7.84 -18.68 -2.24
C SER A 128 -7.13 -17.86 -3.32
N LEU A 129 -6.33 -16.88 -2.91
CA LEU A 129 -5.52 -16.07 -3.82
C LEU A 129 -4.48 -16.92 -4.56
N VAL A 130 -3.66 -17.70 -3.85
CA VAL A 130 -2.62 -18.55 -4.42
C VAL A 130 -3.21 -19.60 -5.36
N THR A 131 -4.29 -20.27 -4.95
CA THR A 131 -5.02 -21.22 -5.82
C THR A 131 -5.51 -20.55 -7.09
N ASN A 132 -6.07 -19.33 -6.98
CA ASN A 132 -6.56 -18.58 -8.14
C ASN A 132 -5.43 -18.12 -9.08
N ILE A 133 -4.29 -17.71 -8.52
CA ILE A 133 -3.10 -17.35 -9.31
C ILE A 133 -2.65 -18.54 -10.17
N ILE A 134 -2.59 -19.74 -9.58
CA ILE A 134 -2.11 -20.94 -10.26
C ILE A 134 -3.13 -21.47 -11.28
N LEU A 135 -4.41 -21.60 -10.88
CA LEU A 135 -5.42 -22.30 -11.67
C LEU A 135 -6.34 -21.38 -12.49
N GLY A 136 -6.26 -20.06 -12.34
CA GLY A 136 -7.24 -19.15 -12.92
C GLY A 136 -7.28 -19.17 -14.45
N HIS A 137 -8.46 -19.39 -15.02
CA HIS A 137 -8.71 -19.20 -16.46
C HIS A 137 -10.17 -18.83 -16.72
N PRO A 138 -10.47 -17.81 -17.54
CA PRO A 138 -11.84 -17.31 -17.73
C PRO A 138 -12.80 -18.28 -18.42
N GLU A 139 -12.30 -19.26 -19.17
CA GLU A 139 -13.12 -20.27 -19.86
C GLU A 139 -13.24 -21.59 -19.08
N ALA A 140 -12.52 -21.71 -17.96
CA ALA A 140 -12.64 -22.89 -17.11
C ALA A 140 -13.91 -22.82 -16.24
N ARG A 141 -14.37 -23.98 -15.78
CA ARG A 141 -15.50 -24.07 -14.87
C ARG A 141 -15.20 -23.27 -13.61
N ASP A 142 -16.15 -22.42 -13.20
CA ASP A 142 -15.99 -21.53 -12.05
C ASP A 142 -14.76 -20.62 -12.12
N GLY A 143 -14.16 -20.43 -13.30
CA GLY A 143 -12.95 -19.65 -13.52
C GLY A 143 -11.65 -20.33 -13.07
N LEU A 144 -11.67 -21.62 -12.71
CA LEU A 144 -10.50 -22.37 -12.23
C LEU A 144 -10.31 -23.63 -13.06
N MET A 145 -9.13 -23.78 -13.66
CA MET A 145 -8.76 -24.94 -14.46
C MET A 145 -8.57 -26.17 -13.59
N ALA A 146 -9.01 -27.32 -14.10
CA ALA A 146 -8.51 -28.63 -13.74
C ALA A 146 -7.47 -29.10 -14.77
N CYS A 147 -6.66 -30.11 -14.42
CA CYS A 147 -5.69 -30.70 -15.35
C CYS A 147 -6.34 -31.22 -16.63
N THR A 148 -7.60 -31.66 -16.57
CA THR A 148 -8.38 -32.13 -17.73
C THR A 148 -8.66 -31.02 -18.74
N ASP A 149 -8.68 -29.76 -18.32
CA ASP A 149 -9.04 -28.63 -19.18
C ASP A 149 -7.85 -28.18 -20.05
N VAL A 150 -6.62 -28.53 -19.65
CA VAL A 150 -5.39 -27.97 -20.24
C VAL A 150 -5.27 -28.27 -21.73
N ALA A 151 -5.58 -29.50 -22.15
CA ALA A 151 -5.45 -29.91 -23.55
C ALA A 151 -6.41 -29.11 -24.46
N ASP A 152 -7.66 -28.95 -24.02
CA ASP A 152 -8.69 -28.24 -24.77
C ASP A 152 -8.40 -26.73 -24.84
N LEU A 153 -7.97 -26.12 -23.73
CA LEU A 153 -7.58 -24.71 -23.69
C LEU A 153 -6.35 -24.40 -24.55
N ALA A 154 -5.38 -25.32 -24.55
CA ALA A 154 -4.21 -25.21 -25.41
C ALA A 154 -4.59 -25.37 -26.90
N ALA A 155 -5.54 -26.26 -27.23
CA ALA A 155 -6.05 -26.42 -28.59
C ALA A 155 -6.88 -25.21 -29.06
N ALA A 156 -7.62 -24.58 -28.15
CA ALA A 156 -8.35 -23.33 -28.42
C ALA A 156 -7.42 -22.13 -28.60
N GLY A 157 -6.14 -22.25 -28.22
CA GLY A 157 -5.19 -21.14 -28.28
C GLY A 157 -5.52 -20.01 -27.31
N THR A 158 -6.09 -20.33 -26.15
CA THR A 158 -6.48 -19.36 -25.11
C THR A 158 -5.64 -19.47 -23.84
N ALA A 159 -4.64 -20.35 -23.81
CA ALA A 159 -3.80 -20.61 -22.65
C ALA A 159 -3.11 -19.36 -22.06
N GLU A 160 -2.81 -18.34 -22.87
CA GLU A 160 -2.24 -17.08 -22.39
C GLU A 160 -3.18 -16.30 -21.45
N ARG A 161 -4.50 -16.58 -21.51
CA ARG A 161 -5.50 -15.99 -20.61
C ARG A 161 -5.44 -16.55 -19.19
N ALA A 162 -4.62 -17.57 -18.96
CA ALA A 162 -4.28 -18.10 -17.64
C ALA A 162 -3.23 -17.28 -16.89
N SER A 163 -2.81 -16.12 -17.41
CA SER A 163 -1.77 -15.27 -16.84
C SER A 163 -1.88 -15.11 -15.31
N PRO A 164 -0.85 -15.48 -14.54
CA PRO A 164 -0.90 -15.49 -13.08
C PRO A 164 -1.02 -14.05 -12.55
N TYR A 165 -0.40 -13.10 -13.26
CA TYR A 165 -0.42 -11.67 -12.95
C TYR A 165 -1.82 -11.06 -13.02
N ARG A 166 -2.62 -11.48 -14.00
CA ARG A 166 -4.03 -11.09 -14.13
C ARG A 166 -4.89 -11.78 -13.08
N ASN A 167 -4.57 -13.03 -12.76
CA ASN A 167 -5.28 -13.83 -11.76
C ASN A 167 -5.07 -13.33 -10.33
N VAL A 168 -3.97 -12.62 -10.02
CA VAL A 168 -3.79 -11.90 -8.74
C VAL A 168 -4.99 -10.99 -8.44
N PHE A 169 -5.55 -10.36 -9.47
CA PHE A 169 -6.68 -9.43 -9.36
C PHE A 169 -8.04 -10.08 -9.64
N GLY A 170 -8.10 -11.41 -9.76
CA GLY A 170 -9.32 -12.16 -10.05
C GLY A 170 -9.80 -12.00 -11.50
N GLY A 171 -8.93 -11.64 -12.45
CA GLY A 171 -9.34 -11.41 -13.84
C GLY A 171 -9.93 -12.65 -14.54
N ASN A 172 -9.62 -13.85 -14.09
CA ASN A 172 -10.25 -15.10 -14.52
C ASN A 172 -11.72 -15.23 -14.10
N LEU A 173 -12.21 -14.45 -13.13
CA LEU A 173 -13.57 -14.54 -12.60
C LEU A 173 -14.50 -13.54 -13.28
N ARG A 174 -15.82 -13.79 -13.15
CA ARG A 174 -16.83 -12.77 -13.48
C ARG A 174 -16.67 -11.55 -12.55
N PRO A 175 -16.89 -10.31 -13.03
CA PRO A 175 -16.69 -9.09 -12.22
C PRO A 175 -17.38 -9.13 -10.86
N SER A 176 -18.66 -9.52 -10.84
CA SER A 176 -19.45 -9.63 -9.61
C SER A 176 -18.90 -10.63 -8.59
N ARG A 177 -18.23 -11.70 -9.04
CA ARG A 177 -17.58 -12.67 -8.16
C ARG A 177 -16.24 -12.14 -7.64
N ALA A 178 -15.46 -11.50 -8.50
CA ALA A 178 -14.19 -10.89 -8.11
C ALA A 178 -14.41 -9.81 -7.04
N GLU A 179 -15.40 -8.92 -7.23
CA GLU A 179 -15.74 -7.85 -6.28
C GLU A 179 -16.20 -8.38 -4.91
N ARG A 180 -16.92 -9.51 -4.89
CA ARG A 180 -17.38 -10.15 -3.64
C ARG A 180 -16.30 -10.99 -2.95
N THR A 181 -15.19 -11.27 -3.62
CA THR A 181 -14.13 -12.12 -3.08
C THR A 181 -13.04 -11.24 -2.49
N GLU A 182 -12.99 -11.20 -1.16
CA GLU A 182 -12.16 -10.29 -0.37
C GLU A 182 -10.70 -10.09 -0.84
N PRO A 183 -9.90 -11.15 -1.14
CA PRO A 183 -8.53 -10.97 -1.60
C PRO A 183 -8.44 -10.08 -2.86
N PHE A 184 -9.30 -10.34 -3.85
CA PHE A 184 -9.31 -9.59 -5.10
C PHE A 184 -9.85 -8.19 -4.90
N ARG A 185 -10.90 -8.02 -4.07
CA ARG A 185 -11.42 -6.70 -3.72
C ARG A 185 -10.33 -5.81 -3.13
N LYS A 186 -9.55 -6.34 -2.18
CA LYS A 186 -8.43 -5.63 -1.53
C LYS A 186 -7.31 -5.27 -2.51
N LEU A 187 -6.89 -6.22 -3.34
CA LEU A 187 -5.80 -5.99 -4.30
C LEU A 187 -6.21 -5.10 -5.47
N ASN A 188 -7.49 -5.10 -5.87
CA ASN A 188 -8.00 -4.19 -6.90
C ASN A 188 -8.03 -2.72 -6.44
N LEU A 189 -7.96 -2.42 -5.13
CA LEU A 189 -7.85 -1.04 -4.63
C LEU A 189 -6.58 -0.34 -5.12
N PHE A 190 -5.53 -1.09 -5.48
CA PHE A 190 -4.31 -0.51 -6.06
C PHE A 190 -4.49 -0.07 -7.51
N GLY A 191 -5.59 -0.44 -8.18
CA GLY A 191 -5.89 0.00 -9.55
C GLY A 191 -4.92 -0.53 -10.61
N ILE A 192 -4.13 -1.56 -10.31
CA ILE A 192 -3.08 -2.06 -11.21
C ILE A 192 -3.69 -2.54 -12.53
N GLY A 193 -3.20 -1.93 -13.61
CA GLY A 193 -3.66 -2.13 -14.98
C GLY A 193 -4.76 -1.18 -15.45
N ALA A 194 -5.50 -0.57 -14.53
CA ALA A 194 -6.41 0.53 -14.84
C ALA A 194 -5.65 1.85 -14.89
N GLU A 195 -4.73 2.07 -13.95
CA GLU A 195 -3.82 3.22 -13.98
C GLU A 195 -2.87 3.14 -15.17
N THR A 196 -2.65 4.29 -15.80
CA THR A 196 -1.84 4.45 -17.01
C THR A 196 -0.56 5.20 -16.70
N SER A 197 0.52 4.84 -17.40
CA SER A 197 1.79 5.55 -17.35
C SER A 197 2.24 5.78 -18.78
N ASN A 198 2.51 7.02 -19.17
CA ASN A 198 2.95 7.34 -20.52
C ASN A 198 4.24 6.58 -20.90
N LYS A 199 5.15 6.36 -19.94
CA LYS A 199 6.40 5.61 -20.16
C LYS A 199 6.09 4.16 -20.53
N VAL A 200 5.26 3.50 -19.72
CA VAL A 200 4.90 2.09 -19.91
C VAL A 200 4.00 1.90 -21.13
N ASP A 201 3.04 2.79 -21.33
CA ASP A 201 2.07 2.71 -22.42
C ASP A 201 2.73 2.95 -23.77
N ASN A 202 3.60 3.96 -23.88
CA ASN A 202 4.35 4.19 -25.12
C ASN A 202 5.23 2.98 -25.45
N MET A 203 5.87 2.37 -24.43
CA MET A 203 6.66 1.15 -24.62
C MET A 203 5.79 -0.03 -25.06
N LEU A 204 4.61 -0.23 -24.46
CA LEU A 204 3.71 -1.32 -24.84
C LEU A 204 3.10 -1.13 -26.24
N VAL A 205 2.80 0.11 -26.64
CA VAL A 205 2.13 0.41 -27.92
C VAL A 205 3.14 0.47 -29.06
N TYR A 206 4.23 1.21 -28.90
CA TYR A 206 5.17 1.54 -29.98
C TYR A 206 6.53 0.83 -29.86
N GLY A 207 6.78 0.13 -28.75
CA GLY A 207 8.11 -0.39 -28.44
C GLY A 207 8.69 -1.40 -29.43
N ALA A 208 7.85 -2.08 -30.21
CA ALA A 208 8.33 -2.99 -31.25
C ALA A 208 9.00 -2.26 -32.43
N ASP A 209 8.56 -1.03 -32.72
CA ASP A 209 8.93 -0.27 -33.94
C ASP A 209 9.74 1.00 -33.63
N ASP A 210 9.73 1.49 -32.37
CA ASP A 210 10.48 2.67 -31.95
C ASP A 210 11.92 2.30 -31.53
N PRO A 211 12.97 2.79 -32.23
CA PRO A 211 14.37 2.50 -31.92
C PRO A 211 14.81 2.89 -30.51
N THR A 212 14.12 3.84 -29.87
CA THR A 212 14.42 4.29 -28.50
C THR A 212 13.82 3.39 -27.43
N LEU A 213 12.78 2.63 -27.78
CA LEU A 213 12.02 1.77 -26.86
C LEU A 213 12.27 0.28 -27.09
N VAL A 214 12.82 -0.11 -28.25
CA VAL A 214 12.97 -1.51 -28.68
C VAL A 214 13.77 -2.38 -27.71
N GLU A 215 14.82 -1.85 -27.08
CA GLU A 215 15.59 -2.62 -26.10
C GLU A 215 14.77 -2.90 -24.84
N THR A 216 14.03 -1.90 -24.35
CA THR A 216 13.13 -2.04 -23.20
C THR A 216 11.97 -2.98 -23.52
N TYR A 217 11.37 -2.86 -24.71
CA TYR A 217 10.32 -3.76 -25.18
C TYR A 217 10.84 -5.20 -25.29
N ARG A 218 12.06 -5.39 -25.82
CA ARG A 218 12.67 -6.71 -25.92
C ARG A 218 12.88 -7.33 -24.54
N ALA A 219 13.42 -6.55 -23.61
CA ALA A 219 13.71 -6.99 -22.25
C ALA A 219 12.45 -7.35 -21.45
N LEU A 220 11.37 -6.57 -21.60
CA LEU A 220 10.18 -6.69 -20.74
C LEU A 220 9.01 -7.43 -21.38
N VAL A 221 8.86 -7.40 -22.71
CA VAL A 221 7.68 -7.95 -23.42
C VAL A 221 8.06 -9.13 -24.30
N GLN A 222 9.04 -8.95 -25.21
CA GLN A 222 9.43 -10.00 -26.16
C GLN A 222 10.11 -11.20 -25.49
N SER A 223 10.81 -10.96 -24.37
CA SER A 223 11.49 -12.00 -23.58
C SER A 223 10.51 -13.04 -22.98
N ASP A 224 9.23 -12.73 -22.89
CA ASP A 224 8.19 -13.59 -22.34
C ASP A 224 7.19 -14.01 -23.44
N PRO A 225 7.42 -15.14 -24.14
CA PRO A 225 6.54 -15.60 -25.20
C PRO A 225 5.20 -16.16 -24.68
N VAL A 226 5.09 -16.42 -23.38
CA VAL A 226 3.91 -17.09 -22.78
C VAL A 226 2.85 -16.07 -22.36
N TYR A 227 3.26 -14.99 -21.67
CA TYR A 227 2.35 -13.94 -21.18
C TYR A 227 2.75 -12.52 -21.60
N GLY A 228 3.91 -12.33 -22.23
CA GLY A 228 4.37 -11.06 -22.80
C GLY A 228 3.93 -10.91 -24.25
N GLU A 229 4.88 -11.01 -25.20
CA GLU A 229 4.61 -10.92 -26.64
C GLU A 229 4.00 -12.22 -27.19
N THR A 230 2.73 -12.47 -26.84
CA THR A 230 2.01 -13.62 -27.42
C THR A 230 1.61 -13.34 -28.88
N PRO A 231 1.37 -14.37 -29.71
CA PRO A 231 0.88 -14.17 -31.07
C PRO A 231 -0.47 -13.43 -31.14
N ALA A 232 -1.30 -13.55 -30.11
CA ALA A 232 -2.55 -12.79 -30.00
C ALA A 232 -2.28 -11.31 -29.69
N TYR A 233 -1.35 -11.02 -28.76
CA TYR A 233 -0.95 -9.66 -28.42
C TYR A 233 -0.34 -8.93 -29.61
N LYS A 234 0.65 -9.53 -30.28
CA LYS A 234 1.35 -8.94 -31.42
C LYS A 234 0.40 -8.60 -32.57
N ARG A 235 -0.51 -9.51 -32.92
CA ARG A 235 -1.54 -9.26 -33.93
C ARG A 235 -2.47 -8.12 -33.53
N ALA A 236 -2.90 -8.08 -32.26
CA ALA A 236 -3.77 -7.01 -31.77
C ALA A 236 -3.06 -5.65 -31.75
N GLN A 237 -1.77 -5.60 -31.41
CA GLN A 237 -0.94 -4.41 -31.45
C GLN A 237 -0.80 -3.87 -32.88
N GLN A 238 -0.45 -4.73 -33.84
CA GLN A 238 -0.36 -4.35 -35.26
C GLN A 238 -1.71 -3.84 -35.79
N SER A 239 -2.80 -4.56 -35.53
CA SER A 239 -4.13 -4.10 -35.94
C SER A 239 -4.54 -2.76 -35.31
N TYR A 240 -4.10 -2.47 -34.08
CA TYR A 240 -4.35 -1.19 -33.41
C TYR A 240 -3.55 -0.04 -34.05
N LEU A 241 -2.31 -0.29 -34.46
CA LEU A 241 -1.47 0.71 -35.13
C LEU A 241 -1.92 0.97 -36.58
N GLU A 242 -2.48 -0.04 -37.24
CA GLU A 242 -2.90 0.03 -38.65
C GLU A 242 -4.33 0.54 -38.86
N GLY A 243 -5.19 0.61 -37.84
CA GLY A 243 -6.62 0.85 -38.05
C GLY A 243 -7.39 1.59 -36.94
N ASP A 244 -8.48 2.26 -37.36
CA ASP A 244 -9.40 3.04 -36.51
C ASP A 244 -10.69 2.29 -36.13
N ASP A 245 -10.76 0.97 -36.34
CA ASP A 245 -11.97 0.21 -35.99
C ASP A 245 -12.21 0.16 -34.47
N PRO A 246 -13.38 0.61 -33.96
CA PRO A 246 -13.64 0.66 -32.52
C PRO A 246 -13.53 -0.70 -31.81
N THR A 247 -13.84 -1.80 -32.49
CA THR A 247 -13.76 -3.14 -31.87
C THR A 247 -12.31 -3.60 -31.69
N THR A 248 -11.45 -3.25 -32.65
CA THR A 248 -10.01 -3.50 -32.61
C THR A 248 -9.35 -2.70 -31.48
N VAL A 249 -9.72 -1.42 -31.35
CA VAL A 249 -9.26 -0.55 -30.25
C VAL A 249 -9.65 -1.13 -28.89
N ALA A 250 -10.93 -1.45 -28.69
CA ALA A 250 -11.42 -2.00 -27.41
C ALA A 250 -10.70 -3.30 -27.03
N ARG A 251 -10.45 -4.19 -28.00
CA ARG A 251 -9.72 -5.45 -27.79
C ARG A 251 -8.29 -5.19 -27.32
N PHE A 252 -7.55 -4.31 -28.00
CA PHE A 252 -6.16 -4.03 -27.65
C PHE A 252 -6.03 -3.30 -26.31
N LEU A 253 -6.92 -2.35 -26.00
CA LEU A 253 -6.97 -1.68 -24.69
C LEU A 253 -7.18 -2.70 -23.54
N GLY A 254 -8.00 -3.74 -23.76
CA GLY A 254 -8.16 -4.84 -22.82
C GLY A 254 -6.86 -5.64 -22.59
N LEU A 255 -6.07 -5.86 -23.65
CA LEU A 255 -4.78 -6.53 -23.56
C LEU A 255 -3.71 -5.65 -22.90
N LEU A 256 -3.70 -4.33 -23.16
CA LEU A 256 -2.81 -3.38 -22.49
C LEU A 256 -2.99 -3.41 -20.98
N ARG A 257 -4.23 -3.48 -20.49
CA ARG A 257 -4.50 -3.65 -19.06
C ARG A 257 -3.81 -4.90 -18.49
N GLY A 258 -3.89 -6.04 -19.20
CA GLY A 258 -3.21 -7.27 -18.80
C GLY A 258 -1.69 -7.14 -18.81
N GLN A 259 -1.12 -6.44 -19.81
CA GLN A 259 0.31 -6.18 -19.87
C GLN A 259 0.78 -5.26 -18.75
N ARG A 260 0.06 -4.19 -18.41
CA ARG A 260 0.38 -3.35 -17.25
C ARG A 260 0.39 -4.15 -15.93
N GLN A 261 -0.60 -5.03 -15.76
CA GLN A 261 -0.64 -5.95 -14.60
C GLN A 261 0.60 -6.85 -14.57
N ARG A 262 0.97 -7.46 -15.70
CA ARG A 262 2.20 -8.26 -15.80
C ARG A 262 3.44 -7.44 -15.50
N LEU A 263 3.57 -6.27 -16.08
CA LEU A 263 4.74 -5.40 -15.92
C LEU A 263 4.94 -4.96 -14.49
N PHE A 264 3.87 -4.71 -13.72
CA PHE A 264 4.00 -4.43 -12.29
C PHE A 264 4.77 -5.53 -11.53
N PHE A 265 4.59 -6.79 -11.93
CA PHE A 265 5.25 -7.94 -11.31
C PHE A 265 6.57 -8.35 -11.98
N THR A 266 6.89 -7.83 -13.17
CA THR A 266 8.03 -8.30 -13.98
C THR A 266 9.06 -7.23 -14.31
N ILE A 267 8.74 -5.95 -14.14
CA ILE A 267 9.73 -4.87 -14.17
C ILE A 267 10.73 -5.09 -13.03
N SER A 268 11.99 -5.29 -13.43
CA SER A 268 13.11 -5.53 -12.52
C SER A 268 13.36 -4.33 -11.61
N ASP A 269 14.08 -4.56 -10.51
CA ASP A 269 14.38 -3.50 -9.55
C ASP A 269 15.25 -2.38 -10.19
N GLU A 270 16.09 -2.70 -11.19
CA GLU A 270 16.91 -1.72 -11.93
C GLU A 270 16.07 -0.79 -12.83
N LEU A 271 14.95 -1.27 -13.36
CA LEU A 271 14.07 -0.51 -14.24
C LEU A 271 12.90 0.14 -13.49
N ALA A 272 12.66 -0.23 -12.23
CA ALA A 272 11.52 0.21 -11.45
C ALA A 272 11.45 1.73 -11.29
N ASP A 273 12.59 2.39 -11.02
CA ASP A 273 12.66 3.84 -10.90
C ASP A 273 12.57 4.52 -12.27
N ALA A 274 13.24 3.97 -13.29
CA ALA A 274 13.24 4.55 -14.64
C ALA A 274 11.83 4.59 -15.25
N LEU A 275 11.02 3.56 -14.99
CA LEU A 275 9.67 3.39 -15.51
C LEU A 275 8.56 3.88 -14.55
N ASP A 276 8.92 4.46 -13.41
CA ASP A 276 8.00 4.86 -12.35
C ASP A 276 7.01 3.74 -12.01
N LEU A 277 7.50 2.57 -11.60
CA LEU A 277 6.69 1.36 -11.38
C LEU A 277 5.38 1.62 -10.62
N TRP A 278 5.44 2.44 -9.56
CA TRP A 278 4.30 2.73 -8.70
C TRP A 278 3.26 3.68 -9.32
N ASP A 279 3.57 4.33 -10.44
CA ASP A 279 2.60 5.06 -11.27
C ASP A 279 1.59 4.12 -11.96
N LEU A 280 1.89 2.82 -12.05
CA LEU A 280 0.92 1.79 -12.44
C LEU A 280 -0.10 1.49 -11.34
N THR A 281 -0.08 2.24 -10.23
CA THR A 281 -0.97 2.06 -9.09
C THR A 281 -1.61 3.39 -8.67
N VAL A 282 -2.75 3.31 -7.99
CA VAL A 282 -3.39 4.47 -7.35
C VAL A 282 -2.51 5.02 -6.23
N PHE A 283 -1.70 4.15 -5.59
CA PHE A 283 -0.82 4.49 -4.48
C PHE A 283 0.63 4.70 -4.96
N ARG A 284 0.92 5.84 -5.59
CA ARG A 284 2.24 6.17 -6.16
C ARG A 284 3.37 6.17 -5.13
N TYR A 285 3.03 6.48 -3.88
CA TYR A 285 3.96 6.51 -2.76
C TYR A 285 4.00 5.20 -1.97
N ALA A 286 3.28 4.15 -2.37
CA ALA A 286 3.32 2.87 -1.66
C ALA A 286 4.73 2.25 -1.65
N GLY A 287 5.51 2.44 -2.72
CA GLY A 287 6.92 2.02 -2.75
C GLY A 287 7.74 2.67 -1.65
N LEU A 288 7.67 4.01 -1.58
CA LEU A 288 8.35 4.80 -0.57
C LEU A 288 7.85 4.47 0.85
N TYR A 289 6.55 4.23 1.01
CA TYR A 289 5.95 3.80 2.27
C TYR A 289 6.59 2.49 2.77
N LEU A 290 6.64 1.46 1.93
CA LEU A 290 7.19 0.15 2.26
C LEU A 290 8.69 0.22 2.55
N GLU A 291 9.43 0.99 1.75
CA GLU A 291 10.86 1.22 1.98
C GLU A 291 11.10 1.89 3.36
N THR A 292 10.29 2.90 3.68
CA THR A 292 10.37 3.62 4.96
C THR A 292 10.04 2.70 6.14
N ALA A 293 8.97 1.91 6.02
CA ALA A 293 8.55 0.96 7.06
C ALA A 293 9.66 -0.07 7.33
N ARG A 294 10.31 -0.61 6.29
CA ARG A 294 11.44 -1.52 6.42
C ARG A 294 12.66 -0.86 7.04
N ALA A 295 13.01 0.35 6.62
CA ALA A 295 14.11 1.11 7.21
C ALA A 295 13.88 1.34 8.72
N LEU A 296 12.66 1.65 9.13
CA LEU A 296 12.28 1.78 10.55
C LEU A 296 12.40 0.46 11.30
N ALA A 297 11.85 -0.63 10.76
CA ALA A 297 11.91 -1.96 11.38
C ALA A 297 13.36 -2.44 11.57
N GLU A 298 14.22 -2.18 10.58
CA GLU A 298 15.64 -2.57 10.57
C GLU A 298 16.56 -1.53 11.24
N ARG A 299 16.01 -0.42 11.74
CA ARG A 299 16.75 0.71 12.34
C ARG A 299 17.84 1.29 11.42
N ARG A 300 17.57 1.29 10.10
CA ARG A 300 18.39 1.93 9.08
C ARG A 300 18.00 3.41 8.91
N PRO A 301 18.90 4.25 8.33
CA PRO A 301 18.54 5.60 7.95
C PRO A 301 17.32 5.64 7.01
N LEU A 302 16.43 6.59 7.24
CA LEU A 302 15.23 6.77 6.40
C LEU A 302 15.61 7.28 5.00
N PRO A 303 14.80 6.97 3.97
CA PRO A 303 14.96 7.59 2.66
C PRO A 303 14.89 9.12 2.77
N ARG A 304 15.85 9.81 2.16
CA ARG A 304 16.08 11.26 2.35
C ARG A 304 14.85 12.12 2.05
N GLN A 305 14.00 11.67 1.14
CA GLN A 305 12.83 12.40 0.67
C GLN A 305 11.59 12.30 1.58
N VAL A 306 11.54 11.32 2.49
CA VAL A 306 10.32 11.00 3.26
C VAL A 306 9.92 12.12 4.20
N MET A 307 10.83 12.55 5.08
CA MET A 307 10.53 13.61 6.05
C MET A 307 10.17 14.93 5.36
N PRO A 308 10.95 15.40 4.35
CA PRO A 308 10.56 16.59 3.60
C PRO A 308 9.17 16.50 2.94
N MET A 309 8.84 15.36 2.33
CA MET A 309 7.53 15.12 1.71
C MET A 309 6.41 15.19 2.74
N LEU A 310 6.55 14.49 3.88
CA LEU A 310 5.54 14.50 4.94
C LEU A 310 5.32 15.89 5.53
N MET A 311 6.40 16.63 5.81
CA MET A 311 6.32 17.98 6.37
C MET A 311 5.66 18.94 5.40
N ARG A 312 6.02 18.89 4.11
CA ARG A 312 5.38 19.70 3.07
C ARG A 312 3.89 19.38 2.95
N GLY A 313 3.53 18.08 2.93
CA GLY A 313 2.14 17.63 2.89
C GLY A 313 1.34 18.16 4.08
N LEU A 314 1.85 17.99 5.30
CA LEU A 314 1.20 18.49 6.52
C LEU A 314 1.05 20.01 6.52
N ASN A 315 2.10 20.74 6.17
CA ASN A 315 2.08 22.20 6.12
C ASN A 315 1.01 22.73 5.15
N ARG A 316 0.88 22.10 3.98
CA ARG A 316 -0.16 22.45 2.99
C ARG A 316 -1.56 22.12 3.48
N VAL A 317 -1.75 20.99 4.17
CA VAL A 317 -3.04 20.66 4.80
C VAL A 317 -3.39 21.65 5.92
N PHE A 318 -2.43 21.97 6.78
CA PHE A 318 -2.66 22.79 7.97
C PHE A 318 -2.96 24.23 7.62
N THR A 319 -2.33 24.76 6.58
CA THR A 319 -2.44 26.18 6.21
C THR A 319 -3.39 26.42 5.04
N GLY A 320 -3.66 25.41 4.22
CA GLY A 320 -4.37 25.57 2.95
C GLY A 320 -3.56 26.31 1.88
N MET A 321 -2.26 26.55 2.10
CA MET A 321 -1.36 27.29 1.22
C MET A 321 -0.32 26.35 0.62
N LEU A 322 0.23 26.67 -0.57
CA LEU A 322 1.31 25.90 -1.23
C LEU A 322 2.69 26.13 -0.60
N ILE A 323 2.79 25.88 0.70
CA ILE A 323 4.02 26.05 1.48
C ILE A 323 5.08 25.02 1.07
N GLN A 324 6.34 25.47 1.05
CA GLN A 324 7.53 24.67 0.74
C GLN A 324 8.39 24.33 1.97
N ASN A 325 8.04 24.81 3.18
CA ASN A 325 8.76 24.47 4.41
C ASN A 325 8.77 22.95 4.62
N GLN A 326 9.96 22.42 4.87
CA GLN A 326 10.21 20.99 5.06
C GLN A 326 10.99 20.69 6.36
N ASP A 327 11.63 21.72 6.92
CA ASP A 327 12.45 21.64 8.15
C ASP A 327 11.67 22.08 9.40
N GLU A 328 10.46 22.61 9.20
CA GLU A 328 9.57 23.16 10.22
C GLU A 328 8.13 22.74 9.94
N LEU A 329 7.39 22.40 10.99
CA LEU A 329 5.95 22.22 10.95
C LEU A 329 5.27 23.55 11.28
N VAL A 330 4.43 24.04 10.37
CA VAL A 330 3.74 25.33 10.46
C VAL A 330 2.37 25.12 11.09
N LEU A 331 2.23 25.49 12.36
CA LEU A 331 0.96 25.44 13.08
C LEU A 331 0.24 26.77 12.94
N ALA A 332 -0.97 26.71 12.39
CA ALA A 332 -1.80 27.90 12.17
C ALA A 332 -3.21 27.70 12.71
N SER A 333 -3.83 28.74 13.26
CA SER A 333 -5.23 28.75 13.68
C SER A 333 -6.06 29.65 12.75
N SER A 334 -7.37 29.43 12.73
CA SER A 334 -8.30 30.26 11.92
C SER A 334 -8.78 31.51 12.66
N GLY A 335 -8.20 31.83 13.82
CA GLY A 335 -8.76 32.81 14.77
C GLY A 335 -10.07 32.29 15.39
N SER A 336 -10.28 32.55 16.67
CA SER A 336 -11.48 32.10 17.38
C SER A 336 -12.77 32.59 16.71
N GLN A 337 -13.68 31.65 16.41
CA GLN A 337 -15.11 31.85 16.05
C GLN A 337 -15.49 32.47 14.69
N SER A 338 -14.57 32.80 13.79
CA SER A 338 -14.97 33.26 12.44
C SER A 338 -14.67 32.21 11.37
N GLN A 339 -15.68 31.86 10.56
CA GLN A 339 -15.50 31.13 9.30
C GLN A 339 -14.85 32.02 8.20
N SER A 340 -14.01 33.00 8.57
CA SER A 340 -13.38 33.86 7.57
C SER A 340 -12.16 33.15 6.96
N ARG A 341 -12.25 32.87 5.66
CA ARG A 341 -11.26 32.12 4.86
C ARG A 341 -10.00 32.93 4.52
N THR A 342 -9.77 34.11 5.09
CA THR A 342 -8.96 35.12 4.42
C THR A 342 -7.53 35.30 4.94
N SER A 343 -7.14 34.81 6.11
CA SER A 343 -5.72 34.74 6.52
C SER A 343 -5.49 33.81 7.71
N PRO A 344 -4.72 32.71 7.58
CA PRO A 344 -4.38 31.85 8.72
C PRO A 344 -3.46 32.59 9.70
N LEU A 345 -3.81 32.56 10.98
CA LEU A 345 -2.98 33.09 12.06
C LEU A 345 -1.90 32.05 12.37
N LEU A 346 -0.64 32.46 12.30
CA LEU A 346 0.48 31.62 12.68
C LEU A 346 0.50 31.51 14.21
N GLU A 347 0.40 30.28 14.71
CA GLU A 347 0.64 30.01 16.13
C GLU A 347 2.12 29.77 16.36
N GLU A 348 2.74 28.87 15.60
CA GLU A 348 4.13 28.49 15.81
C GLU A 348 4.79 27.79 14.61
N PHE A 349 6.12 27.91 14.53
CA PHE A 349 6.98 27.03 13.75
C PHE A 349 7.64 26.01 14.68
N VAL A 350 7.32 24.73 14.52
CA VAL A 350 7.92 23.64 15.31
C VAL A 350 9.08 23.06 14.53
N SER A 351 10.26 22.97 15.17
CA SER A 351 11.46 22.43 14.52
C SER A 351 11.32 20.92 14.26
N VAL A 352 11.59 20.47 13.03
CA VAL A 352 11.61 19.04 12.71
C VAL A 352 12.81 18.36 13.35
N ALA A 353 13.99 18.98 13.23
CA ALA A 353 15.19 18.54 13.91
C ALA A 353 15.07 18.76 15.42
N ARG A 354 15.63 17.84 16.22
CA ARG A 354 15.52 17.92 17.68
C ARG A 354 16.14 19.21 18.22
N ARG A 355 15.32 20.07 18.82
CA ARG A 355 15.75 21.36 19.36
C ARG A 355 14.96 21.70 20.62
N GLY A 356 15.65 21.90 21.74
CA GLY A 356 14.99 22.35 22.99
C GLY A 356 13.97 21.36 23.61
N GLY A 357 13.84 20.14 23.10
CA GLY A 357 12.78 19.20 23.49
C GLY A 357 11.69 19.03 22.43
N GLU A 358 11.66 19.91 21.43
CA GLU A 358 10.86 19.73 20.22
C GLU A 358 11.52 18.71 19.31
N GLU A 359 10.72 17.85 18.71
CA GLU A 359 11.16 16.94 17.65
C GLU A 359 9.96 16.47 16.83
N VAL A 360 10.19 16.22 15.53
CA VAL A 360 9.27 15.46 14.69
C VAL A 360 9.99 14.21 14.21
N ALA A 361 9.46 13.05 14.54
CA ALA A 361 10.08 11.76 14.25
C ALA A 361 9.08 10.76 13.69
N LEU A 362 9.58 9.79 12.92
CA LEU A 362 8.85 8.59 12.55
C LEU A 362 9.31 7.43 13.43
N LEU A 363 8.35 6.70 13.99
CA LEU A 363 8.58 5.49 14.77
C LEU A 363 7.87 4.31 14.12
N SER A 364 8.42 3.10 14.25
CA SER A 364 7.69 1.87 13.89
C SER A 364 6.61 1.57 14.93
N ASP A 365 5.46 1.04 14.48
CA ASP A 365 4.32 0.73 15.34
C ASP A 365 4.30 -0.74 15.86
N ASN A 366 5.38 -1.50 15.69
CA ASN A 366 5.49 -2.95 15.96
C ASN A 366 4.54 -3.86 15.14
N ALA A 367 3.63 -3.30 14.34
CA ALA A 367 2.71 -4.00 13.43
C ALA A 367 3.13 -3.87 11.95
N GLY A 368 4.36 -3.40 11.70
CA GLY A 368 4.92 -3.21 10.36
C GLY A 368 4.55 -1.88 9.70
N GLY A 369 3.78 -1.03 10.38
CA GLY A 369 3.47 0.32 9.95
C GLY A 369 4.36 1.36 10.64
N MET A 370 3.95 2.62 10.54
CA MET A 370 4.69 3.75 11.11
C MET A 370 3.78 4.82 11.70
N THR A 371 4.29 5.47 12.73
CA THR A 371 3.62 6.55 13.46
C THR A 371 4.49 7.80 13.39
N LEU A 372 3.89 8.91 12.96
CA LEU A 372 4.49 10.23 13.10
C LEU A 372 4.28 10.73 14.53
N VAL A 373 5.36 11.15 15.17
CA VAL A 373 5.38 11.63 16.54
C VAL A 373 5.91 13.06 16.55
N VAL A 374 5.12 13.97 17.10
CA VAL A 374 5.51 15.36 17.31
C VAL A 374 5.61 15.61 18.81
N ARG A 375 6.80 16.00 19.27
CA ARG A 375 7.00 16.52 20.63
C ARG A 375 7.17 18.03 20.56
N LEU A 376 6.51 18.72 21.48
CA LEU A 376 6.63 20.16 21.65
C LEU A 376 7.46 20.54 22.89
N ALA A 377 7.75 19.56 23.75
CA ALA A 377 8.53 19.68 24.98
C ALA A 377 9.12 18.31 25.36
N ARG A 378 10.03 18.30 26.36
CA ARG A 378 10.65 17.05 26.84
C ARG A 378 9.65 16.09 27.50
N ASP A 379 8.79 16.63 28.35
CA ASP A 379 7.90 15.83 29.20
C ASP A 379 6.40 16.21 29.05
N ASP A 380 6.04 17.47 29.29
CA ASP A 380 4.66 17.98 29.19
C ASP A 380 4.61 19.20 28.26
N PRO A 381 3.76 19.26 27.21
CA PRO A 381 2.73 18.29 26.79
C PRO A 381 3.28 16.94 26.32
N PRO A 382 2.51 15.84 26.48
CA PRO A 382 2.88 14.55 25.92
C PRO A 382 2.96 14.62 24.38
N ALA A 383 3.74 13.71 23.80
CA ALA A 383 3.88 13.62 22.35
C ALA A 383 2.54 13.38 21.67
N VAL A 384 2.29 14.10 20.57
CA VAL A 384 1.08 13.95 19.77
C VAL A 384 1.39 13.05 18.58
N THR A 385 0.58 12.02 18.38
CA THR A 385 0.84 10.97 17.39
C THR A 385 -0.20 10.91 16.28
N LEU A 386 0.28 10.51 15.10
CA LEU A 386 -0.53 10.21 13.92
C LEU A 386 -0.07 8.87 13.32
N GLN A 387 -0.97 7.91 13.29
CA GLN A 387 -0.75 6.64 12.61
C GLN A 387 -0.78 6.84 11.10
N LEU A 388 0.31 6.51 10.40
CA LEU A 388 0.40 6.63 8.95
C LEU A 388 0.08 5.28 8.30
N SER A 389 -1.17 5.12 7.87
CA SER A 389 -1.56 4.07 6.92
C SER A 389 -1.00 4.37 5.52
N THR A 390 -1.01 3.38 4.63
CA THR A 390 -0.64 3.57 3.23
C THR A 390 -1.46 4.71 2.60
N THR A 391 -2.76 4.78 2.88
CA THR A 391 -3.65 5.85 2.37
C THR A 391 -3.29 7.23 2.92
N ARG A 392 -3.00 7.37 4.22
CA ARG A 392 -2.62 8.69 4.78
C ARG A 392 -1.24 9.14 4.29
N PHE A 393 -0.32 8.21 4.09
CA PHE A 393 0.99 8.50 3.52
C PHE A 393 0.88 8.93 2.06
N GLU A 394 0.10 8.20 1.25
CA GLU A 394 -0.24 8.55 -0.13
C GLU A 394 -0.86 9.94 -0.21
N PHE A 395 -1.87 10.21 0.63
CA PHE A 395 -2.53 11.51 0.72
C PHE A 395 -1.51 12.63 0.96
N LEU A 396 -0.63 12.48 1.95
CA LEU A 396 0.39 13.48 2.26
C LEU A 396 1.38 13.68 1.11
N GLY A 397 1.80 12.60 0.44
CA GLY A 397 2.66 12.67 -0.74
C GLY A 397 2.02 13.45 -1.89
N ARG A 398 0.77 13.12 -2.24
CA ARG A 398 0.01 13.82 -3.29
C ARG A 398 -0.18 15.31 -2.97
N VAL A 399 -0.52 15.64 -1.73
CA VAL A 399 -0.67 17.03 -1.31
C VAL A 399 0.68 17.77 -1.33
N ALA A 400 1.78 17.09 -0.97
CA ALA A 400 3.13 17.62 -1.07
C ALA A 400 3.55 17.95 -2.52
N GLU A 401 2.98 17.26 -3.51
CA GLU A 401 3.15 17.58 -4.95
C GLU A 401 2.17 18.63 -5.47
N GLY A 402 1.11 18.94 -4.73
CA GLY A 402 0.17 20.02 -5.06
C GLY A 402 -1.23 19.55 -5.40
N ALA A 403 -1.56 18.28 -5.18
CA ALA A 403 -2.94 17.83 -5.23
C ALA A 403 -3.79 18.57 -4.19
N LEU A 404 -5.02 18.91 -4.56
CA LEU A 404 -5.98 19.52 -3.64
C LEU A 404 -6.39 18.48 -2.58
N PRO A 405 -6.26 18.77 -1.27
CA PRO A 405 -6.58 17.83 -0.19
C PRO A 405 -7.98 17.20 -0.31
N THR A 406 -8.98 18.02 -0.65
CA THR A 406 -10.39 17.59 -0.75
C THR A 406 -10.70 16.74 -1.98
N SER A 407 -9.85 16.79 -3.01
CA SER A 407 -10.05 16.03 -4.25
C SER A 407 -9.58 14.59 -4.16
N PHE A 408 -8.73 14.25 -3.18
CA PHE A 408 -8.20 12.91 -3.02
C PHE A 408 -8.94 12.09 -1.97
N SER A 409 -9.07 12.60 -0.73
CA SER A 409 -9.83 11.93 0.33
C SER A 409 -10.26 12.92 1.41
N LEU A 410 -11.57 13.15 1.52
CA LEU A 410 -12.13 14.01 2.56
C LEU A 410 -11.87 13.46 3.97
N GLU A 411 -11.99 12.14 4.13
CA GLU A 411 -11.70 11.44 5.39
C GLU A 411 -10.26 11.67 5.86
N CYS A 412 -9.27 11.49 4.97
CA CYS A 412 -7.87 11.76 5.33
C CYS A 412 -7.63 13.25 5.64
N HIS A 413 -8.31 14.16 4.94
CA HIS A 413 -8.21 15.58 5.22
C HIS A 413 -8.73 15.91 6.63
N GLU A 414 -9.90 15.38 7.01
CA GLU A 414 -10.50 15.57 8.33
C GLU A 414 -9.63 14.96 9.45
N ASP A 415 -9.09 13.76 9.24
CA ASP A 415 -8.15 13.11 10.17
C ASP A 415 -6.91 13.98 10.46
N LEU A 416 -6.36 14.60 9.41
CA LEU A 416 -5.18 15.46 9.54
C LEU A 416 -5.52 16.80 10.20
N LEU A 417 -6.72 17.35 9.98
CA LEU A 417 -7.20 18.52 10.71
C LEU A 417 -7.46 18.20 12.19
N ALA A 418 -7.95 17.00 12.51
CA ALA A 418 -8.07 16.54 13.89
C ALA A 418 -6.69 16.36 14.55
N PHE A 419 -5.69 15.86 13.81
CA PHE A 419 -4.31 15.82 14.27
C PHE A 419 -3.74 17.23 14.54
N LYS A 420 -3.98 18.19 13.63
CA LYS A 420 -3.64 19.60 13.83
C LYS A 420 -4.28 20.18 15.09
N ALA A 421 -5.57 19.93 15.32
CA ALA A 421 -6.27 20.42 16.51
C ALA A 421 -5.62 19.91 17.80
N ARG A 422 -5.25 18.62 17.85
CA ARG A 422 -4.52 18.04 19.00
C ARG A 422 -3.15 18.69 19.21
N LEU A 423 -2.44 19.04 18.14
CA LEU A 423 -1.18 19.79 18.23
C LEU A 423 -1.38 21.20 18.78
N LEU A 424 -2.42 21.91 18.35
CA LEU A 424 -2.75 23.24 18.87
C LEU A 424 -3.10 23.20 20.35
N SER A 425 -3.89 22.21 20.80
CA SER A 425 -4.18 22.04 22.23
C SER A 425 -2.94 21.69 23.06
N ALA A 426 -2.02 20.88 22.52
CA ALA A 426 -0.74 20.60 23.17
C ALA A 426 0.12 21.87 23.27
N LEU A 427 0.12 22.70 22.22
CA LEU A 427 0.85 23.95 22.20
C LEU A 427 0.30 24.95 23.23
N GLU A 428 -1.02 25.08 23.34
CA GLU A 428 -1.66 25.91 24.37
C GLU A 428 -1.28 25.47 25.79
N ARG A 429 -1.23 24.15 26.04
CA ARG A 429 -0.78 23.60 27.31
C ARG A 429 0.68 23.96 27.60
N ARG A 430 1.56 23.88 26.60
CA ARG A 430 2.97 24.27 26.77
C ARG A 430 3.09 25.75 27.17
N ARG A 431 2.40 26.65 26.46
CA ARG A 431 2.38 28.10 26.77
C ARG A 431 1.88 28.39 28.20
N PHE A 432 0.85 27.66 28.65
CA PHE A 432 0.35 27.76 30.01
C PHE A 432 1.40 27.35 31.05
N LEU A 433 2.15 26.27 30.80
CA LEU A 433 3.21 25.80 31.69
C LEU A 433 4.43 26.74 31.71
N ASP A 434 4.75 27.34 30.57
CA ASP A 434 5.86 28.30 30.43
C ASP A 434 5.55 29.66 31.09
N GLY A 435 4.31 29.87 31.58
CA GLY A 435 3.92 31.11 32.25
C GLY A 435 3.84 32.30 31.30
N ASP A 436 3.48 32.07 30.03
CA ASP A 436 3.32 33.08 29.00
C ASP A 436 2.07 33.93 29.30
N ASP A 437 2.16 34.76 30.35
CA ASP A 437 1.15 35.74 30.74
C ASP A 437 1.02 36.74 29.59
N ARG A 438 -0.20 36.82 29.03
CA ARG A 438 -0.55 37.75 27.95
C ARG A 438 -0.22 39.18 28.38
N SER A 439 0.95 39.69 27.98
CA SER A 439 1.34 41.09 28.09
C SER A 439 0.29 42.00 27.43
N ASP A 440 0.19 43.27 27.86
CA ASP A 440 -0.81 44.32 27.55
C ASP A 440 -1.05 44.69 26.05
N GLY A 441 -0.90 43.77 25.10
CA GLY A 441 -1.24 43.95 23.70
C GLY A 441 -1.46 42.62 22.97
N ILE A 442 -2.45 42.59 22.07
CA ILE A 442 -2.69 41.42 21.22
C ILE A 442 -1.74 41.50 20.02
N VAL A 443 -0.71 40.66 20.00
CA VAL A 443 0.17 40.48 18.84
C VAL A 443 -0.38 39.35 17.98
N LEU A 444 -0.93 39.69 16.82
CA LEU A 444 -1.37 38.72 15.83
C LEU A 444 -0.23 38.41 14.87
N LYS A 445 0.12 37.13 14.73
CA LYS A 445 1.10 36.65 13.75
C LYS A 445 0.35 36.08 12.56
N PHE A 446 0.63 36.58 11.37
CA PHE A 446 0.10 36.06 10.12
C PHE A 446 1.17 35.26 9.39
N ILE A 447 0.74 34.28 8.59
CA ILE A 447 1.61 33.59 7.64
C ILE A 447 1.79 34.48 6.41
N ASP A 448 3.05 34.76 6.08
CA ASP A 448 3.44 35.43 4.84
C ASP A 448 4.34 34.49 4.02
N LEU A 449 4.18 34.46 2.70
CA LEU A 449 4.96 33.60 1.81
C LEU A 449 6.05 34.43 1.13
N ASN A 450 7.30 33.98 1.24
CA ASN A 450 8.39 34.58 0.48
C ASN A 450 8.35 34.14 -1.00
N SER A 451 9.24 34.70 -1.83
CA SER A 451 9.37 34.36 -3.26
C SER A 451 9.59 32.87 -3.53
N ASP A 452 10.16 32.16 -2.56
CA ASP A 452 10.50 30.74 -2.65
C ASP A 452 9.36 29.83 -2.13
N GLY A 453 8.21 30.42 -1.76
CA GLY A 453 7.06 29.71 -1.22
C GLY A 453 7.26 29.18 0.21
N ARG A 454 8.28 29.65 0.93
CA ARG A 454 8.46 29.38 2.36
C ARG A 454 7.63 30.36 3.19
N ALA A 455 6.96 29.81 4.20
CA ALA A 455 6.25 30.55 5.21
C ALA A 455 7.20 31.30 6.13
N SER A 456 6.83 32.54 6.43
CA SER A 456 7.48 33.45 7.37
C SER A 456 6.41 34.10 8.26
N SER A 457 6.81 34.62 9.42
CA SER A 457 5.90 35.31 10.32
C SER A 457 5.87 36.80 10.06
N ARG A 458 4.68 37.37 9.89
CA ARG A 458 4.45 38.81 9.93
C ARG A 458 3.61 39.17 11.15
N SER A 459 4.17 39.93 12.08
CA SER A 459 3.47 40.34 13.31
C SER A 459 2.78 41.69 13.14
N VAL A 460 1.55 41.78 13.64
CA VAL A 460 0.76 43.02 13.72
C VAL A 460 0.36 43.21 15.18
N THR A 461 0.74 44.35 15.76
CA THR A 461 0.34 44.71 17.13
C THR A 461 -0.95 45.51 17.08
N VAL A 462 -2.01 44.99 17.70
CA VAL A 462 -3.25 45.73 17.91
C VAL A 462 -3.13 46.45 19.25
N ARG A 463 -3.10 47.79 19.22
CA ARG A 463 -3.29 48.61 20.43
C ARG A 463 -4.79 48.74 20.68
N LEU A 464 -5.24 48.30 21.85
CA LEU A 464 -6.63 48.44 22.31
C LEU A 464 -6.92 49.86 22.79
#